data_AF-A0A6G3S488-F1
#
_entry.id   AF-A0A6G3S488-F1
#
_cell.length_a   1.000
_cell.length_b   1.000
_cell.length_c   1.000
_cell.angle_alpha   90.00
_cell.angle_beta   90.00
_cell.angle_gamma   90.00
#
_symmetry.space_group_name_H-M   'P 1'
#
loop_
_entity.id
_entity.type
_entity.pdbx_description
1 polymer ?
#
loop_
_entity_poly.entity_id
_entity_poly.type
_entity_poly.pdbx_seq_one_letter_code
_entity_poly.pdbx_strand_id
1 'polypeptide(L)'
;MTNPAYLRFPHLHGESVVFTAEDDVWAAPLDGGRAWRISADDVPVSHPRISPDGDRVAWTSRRDGAPEVHVAPLDGGPARRLTFWGSATTTVRGWTPDGRILATSTHGQASLRRSWARAVPLDGGPAETLPYGPVGGVAYGPDGQVVLLSAPMGREAAWWKRYRGGTAGKLWIDRAGEGEFARLHADLDGNIEYPMWIGERLAFLCDHEGVGALYSSLADGSDLRRHTPLGGTSRTEPGAGFYARHAATDGTRVVYASAGELWVVDDLQGAEARRLDVRPGGHRAALQPRPV
;
A
#
# COMPACT_ATOMS: atom_id res chain seq x y z
N MET A 1 7.29 26.25 0.06
CA MET A 1 5.83 26.38 0.20
C MET A 1 5.33 25.12 0.90
N THR A 2 4.64 25.25 2.03
CA THR A 2 4.05 24.10 2.74
C THR A 2 2.91 23.53 1.91
N ASN A 3 2.99 22.26 1.50
CA ASN A 3 1.87 21.58 0.87
C ASN A 3 0.74 21.47 1.90
N PRO A 4 -0.43 22.10 1.71
CA PRO A 4 -1.49 22.08 2.71
C PRO A 4 -2.30 20.77 2.70
N ALA A 5 -1.98 19.82 1.81
CA ALA A 5 -2.67 18.54 1.71
C ALA A 5 -1.95 17.44 2.49
N TYR A 6 -2.72 16.56 3.15
CA TYR A 6 -2.22 15.38 3.84
C TYR A 6 -2.23 14.17 2.88
N LEU A 7 -1.07 13.81 2.34
CA LEU A 7 -0.93 12.78 1.31
C LEU A 7 -0.80 11.38 1.92
N ARG A 8 -1.53 10.40 1.39
CA ARG A 8 -1.58 9.01 1.89
C ARG A 8 -1.67 7.98 0.77
N PHE A 9 -1.44 6.71 1.13
CA PHE A 9 -1.66 5.54 0.26
C PHE A 9 -1.03 5.64 -1.13
N PRO A 10 0.25 6.02 -1.28
CA PRO A 10 0.83 6.17 -2.60
C PRO A 10 0.98 4.84 -3.34
N HIS A 11 1.08 4.93 -4.66
CA HIS A 11 1.58 3.89 -5.55
C HIS A 11 2.22 4.57 -6.77
N LEU A 12 3.31 4.01 -7.29
CA LEU A 12 4.01 4.55 -8.45
C LEU A 12 4.06 3.51 -9.56
N HIS A 13 4.13 3.94 -10.81
CA HIS A 13 4.39 3.09 -11.97
C HIS A 13 4.82 3.98 -13.14
N GLY A 14 5.89 3.60 -13.85
CA GLY A 14 6.44 4.41 -14.93
C GLY A 14 6.77 5.83 -14.47
N GLU A 15 6.22 6.85 -15.14
CA GLU A 15 6.44 8.26 -14.80
C GLU A 15 5.35 8.83 -13.90
N SER A 16 4.46 8.00 -13.37
CA SER A 16 3.27 8.42 -12.64
C SER A 16 3.29 7.97 -11.19
N VAL A 17 2.73 8.83 -10.32
CA VAL A 17 2.35 8.48 -8.96
C VAL A 17 0.85 8.68 -8.78
N VAL A 18 0.21 7.78 -8.04
CA VAL A 18 -1.15 7.98 -7.50
C VAL A 18 -1.11 8.02 -5.99
N PHE A 19 -2.03 8.73 -5.38
CA PHE A 19 -2.14 8.87 -3.93
C PHE A 19 -3.55 9.31 -3.52
N THR A 20 -3.84 9.26 -2.23
CA THR A 20 -5.07 9.81 -1.66
C THR A 20 -4.79 11.14 -0.98
N ALA A 21 -5.61 12.15 -1.29
CA ALA A 21 -5.63 13.44 -0.63
C ALA A 21 -7.04 14.03 -0.74
N GLU A 22 -7.49 14.79 0.26
CA GLU A 22 -8.85 15.38 0.25
C GLU A 22 -9.94 14.33 -0.01
N ASP A 23 -9.76 13.12 0.56
CA ASP A 23 -10.65 11.96 0.40
C ASP A 23 -10.81 11.39 -1.02
N ASP A 24 -10.03 11.88 -1.98
CA ASP A 24 -10.04 11.44 -3.37
C ASP A 24 -8.71 10.79 -3.81
N VAL A 25 -8.77 10.02 -4.90
CA VAL A 25 -7.61 9.54 -5.65
C VAL A 25 -7.11 10.67 -6.55
N TRP A 26 -5.81 10.91 -6.48
CA TRP A 26 -5.07 11.86 -7.32
C TRP A 26 -3.97 11.13 -8.08
N ALA A 27 -3.62 11.65 -9.25
CA ALA A 27 -2.43 11.28 -10.01
C ALA A 27 -1.55 12.51 -10.26
N ALA A 28 -0.24 12.28 -10.39
CA ALA A 28 0.73 13.31 -10.72
C ALA A 28 1.97 12.69 -11.40
N PRO A 29 2.80 13.52 -12.09
CA PRO A 29 4.11 13.09 -12.54
C PRO A 29 5.03 12.75 -11.35
N LEU A 30 5.92 11.77 -11.53
CA LEU A 30 6.85 11.28 -10.50
C LEU A 30 8.07 12.20 -10.31
N ASP A 31 8.30 13.14 -11.22
CA ASP A 31 9.21 14.28 -11.03
C ASP A 31 8.55 15.44 -10.26
N GLY A 32 7.24 15.34 -9.99
CA GLY A 32 6.47 16.26 -9.17
C GLY A 32 5.59 17.19 -10.00
N GLY A 33 5.20 18.32 -9.41
CA GLY A 33 4.36 19.32 -10.07
C GLY A 33 2.87 19.14 -9.83
N ARG A 34 2.05 19.45 -10.83
CA ARG A 34 0.60 19.55 -10.68
C ARG A 34 -0.05 18.17 -10.70
N ALA A 35 -0.83 17.85 -9.68
CA ALA A 35 -1.66 16.66 -9.64
C ALA A 35 -3.07 16.93 -10.21
N TRP A 36 -3.69 15.91 -10.78
CA TRP A 36 -5.10 15.89 -11.19
C TRP A 36 -5.89 14.84 -10.41
N ARG A 37 -7.19 15.08 -10.27
CA ARG A 37 -8.09 14.25 -9.48
C ARG A 37 -8.70 13.16 -10.36
N ILE A 38 -8.74 11.93 -9.88
CA ILE A 38 -9.30 10.76 -10.57
C ILE A 38 -10.69 10.38 -10.03
N SER A 39 -10.91 10.50 -8.71
CA SER A 39 -12.22 10.29 -8.10
C SER A 39 -12.87 11.60 -7.66
N ALA A 40 -14.17 11.56 -7.40
CA ALA A 40 -14.90 12.63 -6.73
C ALA A 40 -16.05 11.96 -5.95
N ASP A 41 -15.67 11.06 -5.05
CA ASP A 41 -16.60 10.12 -4.42
C ASP A 41 -17.36 10.73 -3.22
N ASP A 42 -16.95 11.93 -2.77
CA ASP A 42 -17.46 12.65 -1.58
C ASP A 42 -17.41 11.81 -0.29
N VAL A 43 -16.57 10.78 -0.29
CA VAL A 43 -16.29 9.91 0.85
C VAL A 43 -14.83 9.45 0.81
N PRO A 44 -14.24 9.05 1.96
CA PRO A 44 -12.85 8.61 1.99
C PRO A 44 -12.57 7.39 1.10
N VAL A 45 -11.64 7.55 0.17
CA VAL A 45 -11.02 6.46 -0.60
C VAL A 45 -9.68 6.01 0.01
N SER A 46 -9.18 4.84 -0.38
CA SER A 46 -7.85 4.38 0.04
C SER A 46 -7.22 3.38 -0.93
N HIS A 47 -5.91 3.21 -0.76
CA HIS A 47 -5.09 2.22 -1.49
C HIS A 47 -5.26 2.23 -3.02
N PRO A 48 -5.10 3.39 -3.69
CA PRO A 48 -5.00 3.40 -5.14
C PRO A 48 -3.78 2.59 -5.60
N ARG A 49 -3.93 1.79 -6.65
CA ARG A 49 -2.90 0.93 -7.24
C ARG A 49 -2.97 1.02 -8.75
N ILE A 50 -1.88 1.48 -9.37
CA ILE A 50 -1.75 1.56 -10.84
C ILE A 50 -1.59 0.13 -11.37
N SER A 51 -2.26 -0.19 -12.48
CA SER A 51 -2.16 -1.48 -13.15
C SER A 51 -0.74 -1.74 -13.69
N PRO A 52 -0.35 -3.02 -13.88
CA PRO A 52 0.98 -3.35 -14.39
C PRO A 52 1.29 -2.81 -15.79
N ASP A 53 0.25 -2.53 -16.59
CA ASP A 53 0.34 -1.91 -17.92
C ASP A 53 0.27 -0.36 -17.87
N GLY A 54 0.07 0.23 -16.68
CA GLY A 54 0.03 1.67 -16.48
C GLY A 54 -1.24 2.39 -16.95
N ASP A 55 -2.25 1.68 -17.47
CA ASP A 55 -3.43 2.31 -18.10
C ASP A 55 -4.57 2.62 -17.12
N ARG A 56 -4.57 2.01 -15.93
CA ARG A 56 -5.67 2.05 -14.96
C ARG A 56 -5.17 2.29 -13.54
N VAL A 57 -6.11 2.71 -12.71
CA VAL A 57 -5.96 2.71 -11.26
C VAL A 57 -7.15 1.99 -10.62
N ALA A 58 -6.85 1.09 -9.68
CA ALA A 58 -7.84 0.45 -8.81
C ALA A 58 -7.73 1.00 -7.39
N TRP A 59 -8.86 1.22 -6.70
CA TRP A 59 -8.86 1.70 -5.32
C TRP A 59 -10.03 1.13 -4.51
N THR A 60 -9.99 1.35 -3.20
CA THR A 60 -11.09 1.04 -2.30
C THR A 60 -11.92 2.30 -2.05
N SER A 61 -13.22 2.25 -2.36
CA SER A 61 -14.17 3.35 -2.11
C SER A 61 -15.34 2.89 -1.27
N ARG A 62 -15.86 3.80 -0.42
CA ARG A 62 -17.05 3.58 0.41
C ARG A 62 -18.30 4.29 -0.13
N ARG A 63 -18.26 4.81 -1.36
CA ARG A 63 -19.33 5.68 -1.89
C ARG A 63 -20.69 5.00 -1.94
N ASP A 64 -20.69 3.66 -1.98
CA ASP A 64 -21.88 2.82 -2.01
C ASP A 64 -22.18 2.14 -0.65
N GLY A 65 -21.65 2.69 0.45
CA GLY A 65 -21.83 2.18 1.82
C GLY A 65 -20.64 1.39 2.34
N ALA A 66 -20.57 0.10 2.01
CA ALA A 66 -19.42 -0.75 2.36
C ALA A 66 -18.21 -0.44 1.45
N PRO A 67 -16.96 -0.67 1.90
CA PRO A 67 -15.80 -0.54 1.02
C PRO A 67 -15.82 -1.59 -0.09
N GLU A 68 -15.59 -1.14 -1.32
CA GLU A 68 -15.62 -1.96 -2.53
C GLU A 68 -14.52 -1.56 -3.50
N VAL A 69 -14.13 -2.51 -4.35
CA VAL A 69 -13.11 -2.31 -5.39
C VAL A 69 -13.71 -1.51 -6.54
N HIS A 70 -13.03 -0.43 -6.88
CA HIS A 70 -13.34 0.45 -8.00
C HIS A 70 -12.14 0.56 -8.93
N VAL A 71 -12.40 0.82 -10.21
CA VAL A 71 -11.36 0.99 -11.25
C VAL A 71 -11.73 2.12 -12.21
N ALA A 72 -10.74 2.86 -12.70
CA ALA A 72 -10.87 3.88 -13.75
C ALA A 72 -9.58 3.94 -14.60
N PRO A 73 -9.62 4.53 -15.80
CA PRO A 73 -8.41 4.88 -16.54
C PRO A 73 -7.52 5.84 -15.72
N LEU A 74 -6.19 5.72 -15.84
CA LEU A 74 -5.24 6.55 -15.11
C LEU A 74 -5.31 8.03 -15.53
N ASP A 75 -5.56 8.28 -16.81
CA ASP A 75 -5.76 9.63 -17.37
C ASP A 75 -7.11 10.26 -16.99
N GLY A 76 -7.92 9.56 -16.21
CA GLY A 76 -9.27 9.95 -15.83
C GLY A 76 -10.34 9.41 -16.78
N GLY A 77 -11.59 9.52 -16.35
CA GLY A 77 -12.73 8.94 -17.04
C GLY A 77 -13.72 8.28 -16.07
N PRO A 78 -14.75 7.60 -16.58
CA PRO A 78 -15.76 6.99 -15.73
C PRO A 78 -15.17 5.85 -14.89
N ALA A 79 -15.43 5.90 -13.59
CA ALA A 79 -15.09 4.83 -12.65
C ALA A 79 -16.17 3.74 -12.66
N ARG A 80 -15.73 2.47 -12.58
CA ARG A 80 -16.61 1.31 -12.44
C ARG A 80 -16.36 0.58 -11.12
N ARG A 81 -17.43 0.19 -10.45
CA ARG A 81 -17.41 -0.72 -9.29
C ARG A 81 -17.29 -2.16 -9.77
N LEU A 82 -16.39 -2.94 -9.16
CA LEU A 82 -16.14 -4.34 -9.53
C LEU A 82 -16.63 -5.34 -8.49
N THR A 83 -16.81 -4.94 -7.23
CA THR A 83 -17.24 -5.83 -6.15
C THR A 83 -18.50 -5.33 -5.47
N PHE A 84 -19.33 -6.26 -5.01
CA PHE A 84 -20.59 -6.01 -4.30
C PHE A 84 -20.66 -6.88 -3.04
N TRP A 85 -19.58 -6.88 -2.29
CA TRP A 85 -19.35 -7.82 -1.21
C TRP A 85 -19.96 -7.40 0.13
N GLY A 86 -20.24 -6.11 0.33
CA GLY A 86 -20.82 -5.60 1.58
C GLY A 86 -19.91 -5.79 2.82
N SER A 87 -18.64 -6.12 2.61
CA SER A 87 -17.69 -6.43 3.69
C SER A 87 -17.00 -5.17 4.19
N ALA A 88 -16.96 -4.97 5.51
CA ALA A 88 -16.33 -3.80 6.13
C ALA A 88 -14.79 -3.76 6.00
N THR A 89 -14.17 -4.84 5.51
CA THR A 89 -12.71 -5.02 5.48
C THR A 89 -12.12 -5.11 4.07
N THR A 90 -12.95 -4.99 3.03
CA THR A 90 -12.48 -5.02 1.64
C THR A 90 -11.44 -3.93 1.42
N THR A 91 -10.25 -4.32 0.96
CA THR A 91 -9.14 -3.41 0.70
C THR A 91 -8.37 -3.87 -0.53
N VAL A 92 -8.16 -2.97 -1.50
CA VAL A 92 -7.24 -3.17 -2.63
C VAL A 92 -5.81 -3.24 -2.11
N ARG A 93 -5.05 -4.23 -2.59
CA ARG A 93 -3.65 -4.44 -2.20
C ARG A 93 -2.68 -4.23 -3.35
N GLY A 94 -3.10 -4.54 -4.58
CA GLY A 94 -2.26 -4.44 -5.76
C GLY A 94 -2.89 -5.17 -6.93
N TRP A 95 -2.06 -5.80 -7.74
CA TRP A 95 -2.46 -6.59 -8.90
C TRP A 95 -1.80 -7.97 -8.83
N THR A 96 -2.47 -8.98 -9.36
CA THR A 96 -1.89 -10.29 -9.62
C THR A 96 -1.05 -10.25 -10.91
N PRO A 97 -0.10 -11.19 -11.11
CA PRO A 97 0.76 -11.20 -12.30
C PRO A 97 -0.01 -11.32 -13.62
N ASP A 98 -1.20 -11.91 -13.58
CA ASP A 98 -2.12 -12.05 -14.73
C ASP A 98 -3.06 -10.84 -14.93
N GLY A 99 -2.81 -9.72 -14.23
CA GLY A 99 -3.51 -8.46 -14.48
C GLY A 99 -4.88 -8.32 -13.81
N ARG A 100 -5.21 -9.18 -12.85
CA ARG A 100 -6.43 -9.02 -12.02
C ARG A 100 -6.13 -8.17 -10.79
N ILE A 101 -7.14 -7.55 -10.21
CA ILE A 101 -6.95 -6.73 -9.00
C ILE A 101 -6.84 -7.65 -7.80
N LEU A 102 -5.76 -7.53 -7.04
CA LEU A 102 -5.58 -8.21 -5.77
C LEU A 102 -6.25 -7.40 -4.66
N ALA A 103 -7.24 -7.99 -4.00
CA ALA A 103 -7.92 -7.41 -2.83
C ALA A 103 -7.91 -8.38 -1.65
N THR A 104 -7.95 -7.86 -0.43
CA THR A 104 -8.22 -8.65 0.78
C THR A 104 -9.61 -8.33 1.30
N SER A 105 -10.39 -9.35 1.67
CA SER A 105 -11.72 -9.14 2.26
C SER A 105 -12.15 -10.32 3.13
N THR A 106 -12.99 -10.03 4.13
CA THR A 106 -13.71 -11.04 4.94
C THR A 106 -15.08 -11.41 4.33
N HIS A 107 -15.35 -11.04 3.07
CA HIS A 107 -16.58 -11.42 2.38
C HIS A 107 -16.81 -12.93 2.43
N GLY A 108 -18.04 -13.36 2.73
CA GLY A 108 -18.39 -14.79 2.85
C GLY A 108 -17.75 -15.51 4.04
N GLN A 109 -17.14 -14.80 4.99
CA GLN A 109 -16.48 -15.39 6.15
C GLN A 109 -17.26 -15.09 7.44
N ALA A 110 -17.31 -16.08 8.34
CA ALA A 110 -18.00 -15.95 9.63
C ALA A 110 -17.30 -14.98 10.62
N SER A 111 -16.09 -14.52 10.32
CA SER A 111 -15.31 -13.66 11.20
C SER A 111 -14.61 -12.56 10.44
N LEU A 112 -14.70 -11.33 10.98
CA LEU A 112 -13.94 -10.18 10.50
C LEU A 112 -12.43 -10.29 10.76
N ARG A 113 -11.98 -11.35 11.46
CA ARG A 113 -10.56 -11.60 11.75
C ARG A 113 -9.90 -12.52 10.73
N ARG A 114 -10.66 -13.07 9.79
CA ARG A 114 -10.15 -13.98 8.77
C ARG A 114 -10.39 -13.37 7.39
N SER A 115 -9.39 -12.65 6.89
CA SER A 115 -9.41 -12.06 5.55
C SER A 115 -8.74 -12.99 4.55
N TRP A 116 -9.31 -13.13 3.37
CA TRP A 116 -8.69 -13.86 2.26
C TRP A 116 -8.24 -12.89 1.18
N ALA A 117 -7.17 -13.25 0.48
CA ALA A 117 -6.80 -12.62 -0.77
C ALA A 117 -7.73 -13.10 -1.90
N ARG A 118 -8.14 -12.17 -2.75
CA ARG A 118 -9.07 -12.37 -3.85
C ARG A 118 -8.51 -11.73 -5.11
N ALA A 119 -8.60 -12.43 -6.23
CA ALA A 119 -8.29 -11.87 -7.55
C ALA A 119 -9.61 -11.45 -8.23
N VAL A 120 -9.81 -10.15 -8.36
CA VAL A 120 -11.01 -9.54 -8.93
C VAL A 120 -10.78 -9.28 -10.42
N PRO A 121 -11.54 -9.93 -11.32
CA PRO A 121 -11.37 -9.73 -12.74
C PRO A 121 -11.90 -8.36 -13.17
N LEU A 122 -11.28 -7.81 -14.22
CA LEU A 122 -11.68 -6.52 -14.75
C LEU A 122 -13.03 -6.58 -15.49
N ASP A 123 -13.48 -7.71 -15.99
CA ASP A 123 -14.80 -7.82 -16.64
C ASP A 123 -15.99 -7.68 -15.67
N GLY A 124 -15.75 -7.65 -14.35
CA GLY A 124 -16.79 -7.62 -13.32
C GLY A 124 -17.39 -8.99 -13.01
N GLY A 125 -16.79 -10.06 -13.54
CA GLY A 125 -17.13 -11.44 -13.20
C GLY A 125 -16.79 -11.80 -11.75
N PRO A 126 -17.08 -13.05 -11.34
CA PRO A 126 -16.83 -13.50 -9.99
C PRO A 126 -15.34 -13.49 -9.66
N ALA A 127 -14.99 -12.96 -8.48
CA ALA A 127 -13.61 -12.96 -8.00
C ALA A 127 -13.20 -14.35 -7.51
N GLU A 128 -11.96 -14.74 -7.84
CA GLU A 128 -11.34 -15.97 -7.34
C GLU A 128 -10.87 -15.78 -5.89
N THR A 129 -11.05 -16.79 -5.04
CA THR A 129 -10.41 -16.84 -3.73
C THR A 129 -9.07 -17.53 -3.85
N LEU A 130 -7.99 -16.83 -3.51
CA LEU A 130 -6.64 -17.38 -3.67
C LEU A 130 -6.35 -18.43 -2.58
N PRO A 131 -5.54 -19.46 -2.87
CA PRO A 131 -5.41 -20.67 -2.04
C PRO A 131 -4.49 -20.50 -0.82
N TYR A 132 -4.21 -19.28 -0.39
CA TYR A 132 -3.24 -18.99 0.69
C TYR A 132 -3.82 -19.04 2.11
N GLY A 133 -5.15 -19.22 2.22
CA GLY A 133 -5.83 -19.10 3.51
C GLY A 133 -5.90 -17.65 4.03
N PRO A 134 -6.05 -17.45 5.36
CA PRO A 134 -6.16 -16.13 5.94
C PRO A 134 -4.87 -15.30 5.83
N VAL A 135 -4.93 -14.17 5.12
CA VAL A 135 -3.79 -13.30 4.85
C VAL A 135 -4.14 -11.82 4.98
N GLY A 136 -3.15 -11.02 5.36
CA GLY A 136 -3.19 -9.56 5.40
C GLY A 136 -2.64 -8.91 4.14
N GLY A 137 -1.88 -9.63 3.33
CA GLY A 137 -1.27 -9.15 2.10
C GLY A 137 -0.57 -10.28 1.36
N VAL A 138 -0.39 -10.09 0.06
CA VAL A 138 0.30 -11.01 -0.85
C VAL A 138 1.21 -10.17 -1.73
N ALA A 139 2.45 -10.59 -1.91
CA ALA A 139 3.40 -10.01 -2.83
C ALA A 139 3.98 -11.11 -3.72
N TYR A 140 3.86 -10.92 -5.03
CA TYR A 140 4.41 -11.82 -6.05
C TYR A 140 5.82 -11.38 -6.40
N GLY A 141 6.75 -12.34 -6.40
CA GLY A 141 8.16 -12.15 -6.70
C GLY A 141 8.56 -12.79 -8.02
N PRO A 142 9.88 -12.78 -8.32
CA PRO A 142 10.41 -13.49 -9.48
C PRO A 142 10.16 -14.99 -9.37
N ASP A 143 10.16 -15.68 -10.52
CA ASP A 143 10.13 -17.16 -10.60
C ASP A 143 8.98 -17.83 -9.82
N GLY A 144 7.83 -17.16 -9.73
CA GLY A 144 6.65 -17.70 -9.05
C GLY A 144 6.68 -17.58 -7.52
N GLN A 145 7.67 -16.90 -6.95
CA GLN A 145 7.76 -16.67 -5.51
C GLN A 145 6.57 -15.90 -4.96
N VAL A 146 6.12 -16.28 -3.76
CA VAL A 146 5.01 -15.61 -3.07
C VAL A 146 5.39 -15.31 -1.64
N VAL A 147 5.20 -14.06 -1.23
CA VAL A 147 5.30 -13.64 0.17
C VAL A 147 3.92 -13.28 0.68
N LEU A 148 3.56 -13.87 1.82
CA LEU A 148 2.33 -13.61 2.54
C LEU A 148 2.63 -12.80 3.79
N LEU A 149 1.79 -11.79 4.03
CA LEU A 149 1.69 -11.14 5.32
C LEU A 149 0.58 -11.83 6.11
N SER A 150 0.86 -12.25 7.34
CA SER A 150 -0.15 -12.76 8.28
C SER A 150 -1.34 -11.80 8.39
N ALA A 151 -2.58 -12.31 8.46
CA ALA A 151 -3.76 -11.47 8.68
C ALA A 151 -3.64 -10.66 9.99
N PRO A 152 -3.51 -9.32 9.94
CA PRO A 152 -3.39 -8.53 11.15
C PRO A 152 -4.75 -8.49 11.86
N MET A 153 -4.77 -8.55 13.20
CA MET A 153 -6.00 -8.32 13.97
C MET A 153 -6.38 -6.83 14.07
N GLY A 154 -6.34 -6.16 12.92
CA GLY A 154 -7.24 -5.05 12.62
C GLY A 154 -6.69 -3.65 12.72
N ARG A 155 -5.37 -3.41 12.74
CA ARG A 155 -4.82 -2.04 12.64
C ARG A 155 -3.44 -2.04 12.00
N GLU A 156 -3.15 -0.96 11.27
CA GLU A 156 -1.79 -0.64 10.82
C GLU A 156 -0.89 -0.32 12.03
N ALA A 157 0.41 -0.57 11.96
CA ALA A 157 1.37 -0.37 13.06
C ALA A 157 1.32 1.06 13.64
N ALA A 158 0.92 2.05 12.84
CA ALA A 158 0.75 3.43 13.30
C ALA A 158 -0.32 3.62 14.40
N TRP A 159 -1.30 2.72 14.52
CA TRP A 159 -2.33 2.78 15.57
C TRP A 159 -1.84 2.27 16.92
N TRP A 160 -0.89 1.34 16.91
CA TRP A 160 -0.24 0.81 18.10
C TRP A 160 1.24 0.58 17.80
N LYS A 161 2.00 1.67 17.92
CA LYS A 161 3.44 1.69 17.65
C LYS A 161 4.17 0.67 18.52
N ARG A 162 5.17 0.00 17.95
CA ARG A 162 6.03 -0.96 18.64
C ARG A 162 5.27 -2.16 19.21
N TYR A 163 4.15 -2.53 18.58
CA TYR A 163 3.38 -3.69 19.00
C TYR A 163 4.17 -4.99 18.79
N ARG A 164 4.21 -5.85 19.82
CA ARG A 164 4.91 -7.15 19.84
C ARG A 164 4.00 -8.33 20.21
N GLY A 165 2.69 -8.10 20.32
CA GLY A 165 1.77 -9.17 20.68
C GLY A 165 1.60 -10.20 19.56
N GLY A 166 0.89 -11.29 19.83
CA GLY A 166 0.74 -12.42 18.90
C GLY A 166 0.04 -12.13 17.56
N THR A 167 -0.42 -10.89 17.35
CA THR A 167 -1.07 -10.45 16.09
C THR A 167 -0.19 -9.50 15.27
N ALA A 168 1.08 -9.33 15.67
CA ALA A 168 2.05 -8.54 14.94
C ALA A 168 2.26 -9.17 13.55
N GLY A 169 2.36 -8.30 12.55
CA GLY A 169 2.55 -8.69 11.17
C GLY A 169 3.82 -9.49 10.96
N LYS A 170 3.66 -10.58 10.24
CA LYS A 170 4.55 -11.73 10.25
C LYS A 170 4.63 -12.24 8.79
N LEU A 171 5.83 -12.32 8.21
CA LEU A 171 6.03 -12.79 6.83
C LEU A 171 6.19 -14.30 6.69
N TRP A 172 5.58 -14.86 5.66
CA TRP A 172 5.75 -16.24 5.22
C TRP A 172 6.10 -16.23 3.73
N ILE A 173 7.05 -17.05 3.31
CA ILE A 173 7.54 -17.07 1.94
C ILE A 173 7.48 -18.48 1.37
N ASP A 174 6.90 -18.60 0.19
CA ASP A 174 7.12 -19.71 -0.73
C ASP A 174 8.19 -19.29 -1.72
N ARG A 175 9.36 -19.93 -1.61
CA ARG A 175 10.56 -19.59 -2.39
C ARG A 175 10.61 -20.29 -3.74
N ALA A 176 9.85 -21.37 -3.91
CA ALA A 176 9.88 -22.21 -5.09
C ALA A 176 8.60 -22.10 -5.93
N GLY A 177 7.54 -21.47 -5.39
CA GLY A 177 6.24 -21.38 -6.05
C GLY A 177 5.45 -22.69 -5.98
N GLU A 178 5.78 -23.58 -5.04
CA GLU A 178 5.23 -24.93 -4.91
C GLU A 178 4.05 -25.00 -3.91
N GLY A 179 3.73 -23.88 -3.24
CA GLY A 179 2.68 -23.79 -2.23
C GLY A 179 3.16 -24.07 -0.79
N GLU A 180 4.46 -24.28 -0.58
CA GLU A 180 5.05 -24.54 0.73
C GLU A 180 5.65 -23.27 1.34
N PHE A 181 5.09 -22.84 2.48
CA PHE A 181 5.44 -21.57 3.10
C PHE A 181 6.31 -21.73 4.34
N ALA A 182 7.45 -21.06 4.36
CA ALA A 182 8.33 -20.97 5.52
C ALA A 182 8.24 -19.59 6.18
N ARG A 183 8.42 -19.56 7.50
CA ARG A 183 8.52 -18.31 8.27
C ARG A 183 9.75 -17.52 7.82
N LEU A 184 9.58 -16.24 7.49
CA LEU A 184 10.68 -15.32 7.19
C LEU A 184 10.80 -14.28 8.31
N HIS A 185 12.05 -13.89 8.65
CA HIS A 185 12.34 -12.91 9.70
C HIS A 185 11.69 -13.31 11.05
N ALA A 186 11.86 -14.57 11.45
CA ALA A 186 11.24 -15.11 12.67
C ALA A 186 11.71 -14.37 13.94
N ASP A 187 12.99 -14.02 13.98
CA ASP A 187 13.64 -13.36 15.12
C ASP A 187 13.54 -11.84 15.09
N LEU A 188 12.93 -11.27 14.04
CA LEU A 188 12.75 -9.82 13.95
C LEU A 188 11.69 -9.36 14.95
N ASP A 189 12.14 -8.67 15.99
CA ASP A 189 11.28 -8.10 17.03
C ASP A 189 10.59 -6.83 16.56
N GLY A 190 9.66 -6.96 15.62
CA GLY A 190 8.96 -5.85 14.99
C GLY A 190 7.59 -6.24 14.46
N ASN A 191 6.77 -5.22 14.19
CA ASN A 191 5.53 -5.38 13.45
C ASN A 191 5.81 -5.16 11.95
N ILE A 192 5.69 -6.20 11.13
CA ILE A 192 6.00 -6.13 9.69
C ILE A 192 4.74 -5.78 8.89
N GLU A 193 4.85 -4.88 7.92
CA GLU A 193 3.75 -4.47 7.05
C GLU A 193 4.19 -4.29 5.59
N TYR A 194 3.23 -4.30 4.66
CA TYR A 194 3.44 -3.98 3.24
C TYR A 194 4.66 -4.70 2.60
N PRO A 195 4.71 -6.05 2.56
CA PRO A 195 5.76 -6.74 1.81
C PRO A 195 5.63 -6.47 0.32
N MET A 196 6.75 -6.38 -0.38
CA MET A 196 6.82 -6.14 -1.82
C MET A 196 8.19 -6.55 -2.40
N TRP A 197 8.23 -6.97 -3.66
CA TRP A 197 9.48 -7.35 -4.35
C TRP A 197 10.04 -6.19 -5.16
N ILE A 198 11.35 -5.96 -5.05
CA ILE A 198 12.12 -4.99 -5.83
C ILE A 198 13.33 -5.72 -6.41
N GLY A 199 13.28 -6.05 -7.69
CA GLY A 199 14.21 -7.00 -8.30
C GLY A 199 14.30 -8.29 -7.46
N GLU A 200 15.50 -8.64 -7.01
CA GLU A 200 15.77 -9.83 -6.21
C GLU A 200 15.55 -9.66 -4.69
N ARG A 201 15.19 -8.45 -4.24
CA ARG A 201 15.06 -8.13 -2.81
C ARG A 201 13.60 -8.06 -2.39
N LEU A 202 13.32 -8.59 -1.22
CA LEU A 202 12.04 -8.42 -0.55
C LEU A 202 12.11 -7.20 0.36
N ALA A 203 11.36 -6.14 0.04
CA ALA A 203 11.18 -4.98 0.90
C ALA A 203 9.90 -5.07 1.74
N PHE A 204 9.91 -4.39 2.88
CA PHE A 204 8.78 -4.32 3.81
C PHE A 204 8.96 -3.16 4.79
N LEU A 205 7.87 -2.75 5.44
CA LEU A 205 7.90 -1.83 6.57
C LEU A 205 8.05 -2.60 7.88
N CYS A 206 8.85 -2.09 8.81
CA CYS A 206 9.00 -2.66 10.15
C CYS A 206 9.36 -1.60 11.19
N ASP A 207 9.05 -1.83 12.46
CA ASP A 207 9.36 -0.93 13.58
C ASP A 207 10.26 -1.56 14.66
N HIS A 208 11.07 -2.56 14.29
CA HIS A 208 11.96 -3.25 15.22
C HIS A 208 13.02 -2.34 15.85
N GLU A 209 13.43 -1.27 15.14
CA GLU A 209 14.33 -0.22 15.66
C GLU A 209 13.57 0.99 16.23
N GLY A 210 12.33 0.78 16.73
CA GLY A 210 11.52 1.79 17.43
C GLY A 210 10.66 2.71 16.55
N VAL A 211 11.08 2.95 15.31
CA VAL A 211 10.32 3.72 14.31
C VAL A 211 10.01 2.87 13.08
N GLY A 212 8.79 3.00 12.55
CA GLY A 212 8.40 2.37 11.29
C GLY A 212 9.28 2.87 10.15
N ALA A 213 10.03 1.97 9.53
CA ALA A 213 11.06 2.23 8.54
C ALA A 213 10.97 1.22 7.39
N LEU A 214 11.51 1.59 6.23
CA LEU A 214 11.63 0.69 5.08
C LEU A 214 12.87 -0.18 5.24
N TYR A 215 12.69 -1.49 5.13
CA TYR A 215 13.77 -2.47 5.14
C TYR A 215 13.69 -3.35 3.90
N SER A 216 14.78 -4.06 3.60
CA SER A 216 14.78 -5.16 2.65
C SER A 216 15.75 -6.26 3.02
N SER A 217 15.50 -7.48 2.57
CA SER A 217 16.42 -8.61 2.67
C SER A 217 16.44 -9.39 1.35
N LEU A 218 17.33 -10.37 1.26
CA LEU A 218 17.20 -11.45 0.27
C LEU A 218 16.04 -12.39 0.66
N ALA A 219 15.65 -13.27 -0.26
CA ALA A 219 14.55 -14.23 -0.09
C ALA A 219 14.78 -15.22 1.07
N ASP A 220 16.04 -15.53 1.38
CA ASP A 220 16.43 -16.37 2.50
C ASP A 220 16.41 -15.61 3.85
N GLY A 221 16.21 -14.29 3.83
CA GLY A 221 16.19 -13.42 5.00
C GLY A 221 17.56 -12.84 5.35
N SER A 222 18.61 -13.20 4.62
CA SER A 222 19.95 -12.64 4.81
C SER A 222 20.04 -11.20 4.29
N ASP A 223 21.15 -10.53 4.65
CA ASP A 223 21.46 -9.19 4.17
C ASP A 223 20.32 -8.19 4.44
N LEU A 224 19.82 -8.17 5.68
CA LEU A 224 18.80 -7.21 6.10
C LEU A 224 19.38 -5.80 6.10
N ARG A 225 18.76 -4.90 5.33
CA ARG A 225 19.15 -3.50 5.16
C ARG A 225 18.00 -2.57 5.49
N ARG A 226 18.33 -1.39 5.99
CA ARG A 226 17.40 -0.28 6.22
C ARG A 226 17.59 0.80 5.15
N HIS A 227 16.49 1.37 4.66
CA HIS A 227 16.48 2.34 3.55
C HIS A 227 15.93 3.72 3.93
N THR A 228 15.41 3.88 5.15
CA THR A 228 14.99 5.18 5.69
C THR A 228 15.96 5.63 6.79
N PRO A 229 16.25 6.92 6.93
CA PRO A 229 17.16 7.42 7.99
C PRO A 229 16.75 7.00 9.42
N LEU A 230 17.75 6.81 10.29
CA LEU A 230 17.59 6.67 11.75
C LEU A 230 17.33 8.04 12.37
N GLY A 231 16.06 8.43 12.46
CA GLY A 231 15.67 9.69 13.09
C GLY A 231 14.87 10.58 12.14
N GLY A 232 13.91 11.30 12.71
CA GLY A 232 13.03 12.18 11.97
C GLY A 232 13.66 13.47 11.53
N THR A 233 13.04 14.06 10.52
CA THR A 233 13.13 15.48 10.15
C THR A 233 12.47 16.42 11.18
N SER A 234 12.14 15.92 12.37
CA SER A 234 11.53 16.72 13.44
C SER A 234 12.51 17.78 13.91
N ARG A 235 12.17 19.06 13.73
CA ARG A 235 12.93 20.19 14.26
C ARG A 235 12.94 20.24 15.79
N THR A 236 12.04 19.52 16.46
CA THR A 236 11.82 19.63 17.91
C THR A 236 12.36 18.46 18.71
N GLU A 237 12.63 17.31 18.08
CA GLU A 237 13.04 16.07 18.77
C GLU A 237 14.04 15.28 17.90
N PRO A 238 15.36 15.47 18.09
CA PRO A 238 16.37 14.66 17.41
C PRO A 238 16.16 13.17 17.73
N GLY A 239 15.89 12.35 16.69
CA GLY A 239 15.63 10.91 16.83
C GLY A 239 14.16 10.48 16.70
N ALA A 240 13.18 11.38 16.76
CA ALA A 240 11.76 11.04 16.60
C ALA A 240 11.28 11.22 15.15
N GLY A 241 11.41 10.17 14.34
CA GLY A 241 10.85 10.08 13.00
C GLY A 241 9.36 9.80 12.96
N PHE A 242 8.65 10.40 12.00
CA PHE A 242 7.35 9.89 11.59
C PHE A 242 7.55 8.53 10.91
N TYR A 243 6.63 7.60 11.15
CA TYR A 243 6.69 6.26 10.55
C TYR A 243 6.60 6.39 9.03
N ALA A 244 7.47 5.67 8.31
CA ALA A 244 7.19 5.29 6.94
C ALA A 244 5.96 4.38 6.91
N ARG A 245 5.01 4.68 6.02
CA ARG A 245 3.70 4.04 5.96
C ARG A 245 3.27 3.81 4.52
N HIS A 246 2.37 2.85 4.34
CA HIS A 246 1.66 2.61 3.07
C HIS A 246 2.60 2.41 1.87
N ALA A 247 3.76 1.78 2.10
CA ALA A 247 4.73 1.59 1.05
C ALA A 247 4.15 0.77 -0.11
N ALA A 248 4.58 1.08 -1.33
CA ALA A 248 4.23 0.39 -2.55
C ALA A 248 5.35 0.50 -3.59
N THR A 249 5.30 -0.32 -4.63
CA THR A 249 6.37 -0.44 -5.63
C THR A 249 5.81 -0.66 -7.04
N ASP A 250 6.62 -0.35 -8.03
CA ASP A 250 6.49 -0.78 -9.42
C ASP A 250 7.40 -1.97 -9.80
N GLY A 251 8.06 -2.57 -8.80
CA GLY A 251 9.04 -3.65 -8.97
C GLY A 251 10.50 -3.18 -9.01
N THR A 252 10.76 -1.87 -9.11
CA THR A 252 12.12 -1.30 -9.16
C THR A 252 12.36 -0.21 -8.12
N ARG A 253 11.31 0.58 -7.81
CA ARG A 253 11.37 1.72 -6.89
C ARG A 253 10.35 1.55 -5.78
N VAL A 254 10.51 2.24 -4.67
CA VAL A 254 9.55 2.24 -3.56
C VAL A 254 9.03 3.65 -3.33
N VAL A 255 7.71 3.80 -3.22
CA VAL A 255 7.07 5.03 -2.72
C VAL A 255 6.41 4.74 -1.38
N TYR A 256 6.50 5.67 -0.45
CA TYR A 256 5.84 5.58 0.85
C TYR A 256 5.37 6.95 1.33
N ALA A 257 4.45 6.95 2.30
CA ALA A 257 4.00 8.16 2.98
C ALA A 257 4.73 8.31 4.32
N SER A 258 5.10 9.54 4.67
CA SER A 258 5.57 9.90 6.01
C SER A 258 5.23 11.35 6.30
N ALA A 259 4.71 11.64 7.50
CA ALA A 259 4.31 12.98 7.93
C ALA A 259 3.29 13.71 7.00
N GLY A 260 2.49 12.97 6.23
CA GLY A 260 1.58 13.57 5.24
C GLY A 260 2.25 13.97 3.92
N GLU A 261 3.51 13.58 3.72
CA GLU A 261 4.29 13.77 2.51
C GLU A 261 4.56 12.44 1.81
N LEU A 262 4.88 12.48 0.52
CA LEU A 262 5.29 11.32 -0.27
C LEU A 262 6.81 11.30 -0.44
N TRP A 263 7.38 10.11 -0.34
CA TRP A 263 8.81 9.86 -0.44
C TRP A 263 9.07 8.72 -1.40
N VAL A 264 10.14 8.81 -2.19
CA VAL A 264 10.55 7.81 -3.17
C VAL A 264 11.97 7.37 -2.85
N VAL A 265 12.21 6.07 -2.93
CA VAL A 265 13.53 5.43 -2.93
C VAL A 265 13.70 4.81 -4.32
N ASP A 266 14.65 5.33 -5.10
CA ASP A 266 14.81 4.97 -6.51
C ASP A 266 15.49 3.59 -6.71
N ASP A 267 16.25 3.11 -5.72
CA ASP A 267 16.78 1.74 -5.67
C ASP A 267 17.07 1.29 -4.23
N LEU A 268 17.28 -0.01 -4.03
CA LEU A 268 17.63 -0.59 -2.72
C LEU A 268 19.15 -0.86 -2.55
N GLN A 269 19.98 -0.23 -3.38
CA GLN A 269 21.45 -0.39 -3.40
C GLN A 269 22.19 0.81 -2.79
N GLY A 270 21.48 1.81 -2.30
CA GLY A 270 22.05 2.95 -1.57
C GLY A 270 21.42 4.29 -1.91
N ALA A 271 20.41 4.33 -2.78
CA ALA A 271 19.68 5.57 -3.04
C ALA A 271 19.09 6.16 -1.76
N GLU A 272 19.28 7.47 -1.58
CA GLU A 272 18.63 8.21 -0.51
C GLU A 272 17.16 8.47 -0.84
N ALA A 273 16.31 8.42 0.19
CA ALA A 273 14.90 8.75 0.03
C ALA A 273 14.74 10.23 -0.32
N ARG A 274 14.09 10.53 -1.45
CA ARG A 274 13.75 11.89 -1.87
C ARG A 274 12.27 12.18 -1.65
N ARG A 275 11.97 13.40 -1.20
CA ARG A 275 10.59 13.87 -1.08
C ARG A 275 10.03 14.23 -2.46
N LEU A 276 8.80 13.83 -2.73
CA LEU A 276 8.09 14.16 -3.96
C LEU A 276 7.25 15.44 -3.79
N ASP A 277 7.53 16.47 -4.58
CA ASP A 277 6.82 17.75 -4.55
C ASP A 277 5.61 17.76 -5.50
N VAL A 278 4.53 17.12 -5.08
CA VAL A 278 3.24 17.12 -5.78
C VAL A 278 2.27 18.12 -5.18
N ARG A 279 1.53 18.81 -6.04
CA ARG A 279 0.57 19.85 -5.66
C ARG A 279 -0.82 19.45 -6.16
N PRO A 280 -1.72 18.99 -5.27
CA PRO A 280 -3.14 18.81 -5.59
C PRO A 280 -3.71 20.09 -6.19
N GLY A 281 -3.98 20.05 -7.50
CA GLY A 281 -4.46 21.19 -8.26
C GLY A 281 -5.99 21.24 -8.31
N GLY A 282 -6.58 22.42 -8.25
CA GLY A 282 -8.02 22.62 -8.45
C GLY A 282 -8.73 23.24 -7.25
N HIS A 283 -10.04 23.41 -7.40
CA HIS A 283 -10.89 24.04 -6.39
C HIS A 283 -11.10 23.12 -5.18
N ARG A 284 -10.96 23.66 -3.97
CA ARG A 284 -11.06 22.95 -2.69
C ARG A 284 -12.40 23.26 -2.00
N ALA A 285 -13.50 22.93 -2.68
CA ALA A 285 -14.85 23.27 -2.21
C ALA A 285 -15.13 22.74 -0.79
N ALA A 286 -14.65 21.53 -0.47
CA ALA A 286 -14.82 20.92 0.85
C ALA A 286 -14.09 21.65 2.00
N LEU A 287 -13.10 22.49 1.69
CA LEU A 287 -12.37 23.30 2.67
C LEU A 287 -12.89 24.74 2.75
N GLN A 288 -13.91 25.10 1.99
CA GLN A 288 -14.53 26.41 2.12
C GLN A 288 -15.25 26.50 3.47
N PRO A 289 -15.09 27.62 4.21
CA PRO A 289 -15.93 27.88 5.38
C PRO A 289 -17.39 27.79 4.97
N ARG A 290 -18.19 27.01 5.70
CA ARG A 290 -19.64 27.04 5.51
C ARG A 290 -20.15 28.37 6.05
N PRO A 291 -20.94 29.14 5.26
CA PRO A 291 -21.59 30.33 5.80
C PRO A 291 -22.43 29.89 7.01
N VAL A 292 -22.22 30.57 8.13
CA VAL A 292 -22.91 30.34 9.40
C VAL A 292 -24.30 30.96 9.35
#